data_AF-A0A933QC95-F1
#
_entry.id   AF-A0A933QC95-F1
#
_cell.length_a   1.000
_cell.length_b   1.000
_cell.length_c   1.000
_cell.angle_alpha   90.00
_cell.angle_beta   90.00
_cell.angle_gamma   90.00
#
_symmetry.space_group_name_H-M   'P 1'
#
loop_
_entity.id
_entity.type
_entity.pdbx_description
1 polymer ?
#
loop_
_entity_poly.entity_id
_entity_poly.type
_entity_poly.pdbx_seq_one_letter_code
_entity_poly.pdbx_strand_id
1 'polypeptide(L)'
;WTVAPEKAPAKPEYLDLEFRAGDLVAINGKKMKAHELLATLNQIGGKHGVGRLDLVENRYVGMKSRGCYETPGGTILLKAHRGIESVCLDREVAHLKNDLMPRYASLVYSGYWWSPERRALQVLIDHTQQCVNGWVRVKLYKGSVTVVSRDSKTDSLFDPTIATFEDDAGAYDQKDAGGFIKLNALRMRIAENARLKRAAASAKRKK
;
A
#
# COMPACT_ATOMS: atom_id res chain seq x y z
N TRP A 1 -9.85 -18.36 -15.06
CA TRP A 1 -8.66 -18.52 -14.19
C TRP A 1 -9.02 -18.78 -12.73
N THR A 2 -10.17 -18.30 -12.26
CA THR A 2 -10.60 -18.39 -10.86
C THR A 2 -11.97 -19.06 -10.76
N VAL A 3 -12.29 -19.71 -9.64
CA VAL A 3 -13.66 -20.21 -9.38
C VAL A 3 -14.59 -19.07 -8.95
N ALA A 4 -15.90 -19.25 -9.10
CA ALA A 4 -16.86 -18.29 -8.55
C ALA A 4 -16.71 -18.21 -7.01
N PRO A 5 -16.66 -17.02 -6.40
CA PRO A 5 -16.50 -16.88 -4.94
C PRO A 5 -17.51 -17.68 -4.11
N GLU A 6 -18.73 -17.85 -4.61
CA GLU A 6 -19.80 -18.65 -3.99
C GLU A 6 -19.43 -20.13 -3.96
N LYS A 7 -18.74 -20.62 -5.00
CA LYS A 7 -18.25 -21.99 -5.14
C LYS A 7 -16.84 -22.21 -4.58
N ALA A 8 -16.17 -21.17 -4.12
CA ALA A 8 -14.87 -21.28 -3.45
C ALA A 8 -15.00 -22.02 -2.11
N PRO A 9 -13.93 -22.67 -1.60
CA PRO A 9 -13.93 -23.41 -0.35
C PRO A 9 -14.61 -22.67 0.81
N ALA A 10 -15.34 -23.41 1.65
CA ALA A 10 -15.96 -22.86 2.85
C ALA A 10 -14.95 -22.59 3.97
N LYS A 11 -13.77 -23.21 3.92
CA LYS A 11 -12.66 -22.98 4.85
C LYS A 11 -11.68 -21.95 4.25
N PRO A 12 -11.25 -20.94 5.02
CA PRO A 12 -10.21 -20.02 4.58
C PRO A 12 -8.86 -20.72 4.48
N GLU A 13 -7.97 -20.18 3.66
CA GLU A 13 -6.59 -20.63 3.52
C GLU A 13 -5.63 -19.50 3.90
N TYR A 14 -4.56 -19.84 4.62
CA TYR A 14 -3.55 -18.88 5.06
C TYR A 14 -2.24 -19.14 4.32
N LEU A 15 -1.60 -18.07 3.87
CA LEU A 15 -0.31 -18.12 3.20
C LEU A 15 0.68 -17.19 3.90
N ASP A 16 1.86 -17.70 4.19
CA ASP A 16 3.03 -16.91 4.59
C ASP A 16 3.83 -16.57 3.35
N LEU A 17 4.09 -15.29 3.13
CA LEU A 17 4.77 -14.75 1.96
C LEU A 17 6.03 -14.03 2.44
N GLU A 18 7.20 -14.54 2.03
CA GLU A 18 8.50 -13.98 2.44
C GLU A 18 9.04 -13.03 1.37
N PHE A 19 9.51 -11.87 1.80
CA PHE A 19 10.04 -10.81 0.95
C PHE A 19 11.51 -10.55 1.25
N ARG A 20 12.28 -10.27 0.20
CA ARG A 20 13.66 -9.79 0.27
C ARG A 20 13.87 -8.69 -0.75
N ALA A 21 14.29 -7.52 -0.28
CA ALA A 21 14.47 -6.33 -1.10
C ALA A 21 13.25 -6.04 -2.00
N GLY A 22 12.03 -6.20 -1.47
CA GLY A 22 10.75 -6.02 -2.19
C GLY A 22 10.29 -7.23 -3.01
N ASP A 23 11.16 -8.19 -3.31
CA ASP A 23 10.79 -9.37 -4.10
C ASP A 23 10.23 -10.50 -3.23
N LEU A 24 9.14 -11.13 -3.69
CA LEU A 24 8.65 -12.38 -3.10
C LEU A 24 9.66 -13.50 -3.39
N VAL A 25 10.14 -14.18 -2.34
CA VAL A 25 11.16 -15.24 -2.44
C VAL A 25 10.67 -16.61 -1.98
N ALA A 26 9.63 -16.68 -1.15
CA ALA A 26 9.06 -17.94 -0.68
C ALA A 26 7.57 -17.84 -0.34
N ILE A 27 6.88 -18.99 -0.40
CA ILE A 27 5.49 -19.18 0.07
C ILE A 27 5.49 -20.33 1.07
N ASN A 28 4.95 -20.11 2.27
CA ASN A 28 4.89 -21.11 3.35
C ASN A 28 6.27 -21.76 3.63
N GLY A 29 7.33 -20.93 3.69
CA GLY A 29 8.71 -21.39 3.92
C GLY A 29 9.39 -22.07 2.72
N LYS A 30 8.68 -22.28 1.60
CA LYS A 30 9.26 -22.90 0.40
C LYS A 30 9.75 -21.85 -0.59
N LYS A 31 11.06 -21.79 -0.80
CA LYS A 31 11.70 -20.96 -1.83
C LYS A 31 11.45 -21.54 -3.23
N MET A 32 11.15 -20.67 -4.18
CA MET A 32 10.85 -21.04 -5.58
C MET A 32 11.31 -19.93 -6.51
N LYS A 33 11.38 -20.18 -7.82
CA LYS A 33 11.67 -19.12 -8.80
C LYS A 33 10.49 -18.15 -8.90
N ALA A 34 10.75 -16.89 -9.29
CA ALA A 34 9.72 -15.85 -9.38
C ALA A 34 8.45 -16.26 -10.16
N HIS A 35 8.62 -16.93 -11.31
CA HIS A 35 7.50 -17.41 -12.11
C HIS A 35 6.72 -18.55 -11.45
N GLU A 36 7.41 -19.43 -10.69
CA GLU A 36 6.78 -20.52 -9.94
C GLU A 36 5.99 -19.99 -8.74
N LEU A 37 6.51 -18.96 -8.08
CA LEU A 37 5.82 -18.26 -6.99
C LEU A 37 4.51 -17.66 -7.51
N LEU A 38 4.57 -16.88 -8.61
CA LEU A 38 3.38 -16.29 -9.20
C LEU A 38 2.38 -17.35 -9.69
N ALA A 39 2.85 -18.43 -10.32
CA ALA A 39 2.00 -19.54 -10.74
C ALA A 39 1.31 -20.22 -9.54
N THR A 40 2.04 -20.42 -8.44
CA THR A 40 1.51 -20.98 -7.19
C THR A 40 0.43 -20.07 -6.61
N LEU A 41 0.68 -18.75 -6.53
CA LEU A 41 -0.33 -17.79 -6.07
C LEU A 41 -1.55 -17.75 -7.00
N ASN A 42 -1.36 -17.88 -8.31
CA ASN A 42 -2.47 -17.97 -9.26
C ASN A 42 -3.33 -19.22 -9.00
N GLN A 43 -2.69 -20.37 -8.77
CA GLN A 43 -3.39 -21.63 -8.48
C GLN A 43 -4.19 -21.53 -7.18
N ILE A 44 -3.55 -21.06 -6.10
CA ILE A 44 -4.19 -20.96 -4.79
C ILE A 44 -5.29 -19.88 -4.80
N GLY A 45 -4.97 -18.66 -5.24
CA GLY A 45 -5.94 -17.57 -5.34
C GLY A 45 -7.10 -17.90 -6.27
N GLY A 46 -6.83 -18.62 -7.37
CA GLY A 46 -7.84 -19.12 -8.28
C GLY A 46 -8.87 -20.03 -7.62
N LYS A 47 -8.44 -20.95 -6.74
CA LYS A 47 -9.34 -21.81 -5.94
C LYS A 47 -10.22 -21.00 -4.99
N HIS A 48 -9.76 -19.85 -4.54
CA HIS A 48 -10.51 -18.97 -3.64
C HIS A 48 -11.31 -17.88 -4.36
N GLY A 49 -11.32 -17.84 -5.70
CA GLY A 49 -12.06 -16.83 -6.46
C GLY A 49 -11.46 -15.42 -6.41
N VAL A 50 -10.20 -15.29 -6.02
CA VAL A 50 -9.51 -14.02 -5.78
C VAL A 50 -9.16 -13.31 -7.09
N GLY A 51 -9.22 -11.96 -7.08
CA GLY A 51 -8.65 -11.13 -8.14
C GLY A 51 -9.52 -10.99 -9.38
N ARG A 52 -10.83 -11.13 -9.24
CA ARG A 52 -11.82 -10.81 -10.28
C ARG A 52 -12.08 -9.31 -10.29
N LEU A 53 -11.93 -8.70 -11.46
CA LEU A 53 -12.13 -7.26 -11.66
C LEU A 53 -13.05 -7.04 -12.86
N ASP A 54 -14.01 -6.14 -12.73
CA ASP A 54 -14.85 -5.63 -13.82
C ASP A 54 -14.73 -4.11 -13.79
N LEU A 55 -14.17 -3.53 -14.85
CA LEU A 55 -13.84 -2.11 -14.89
C LEU A 55 -14.10 -1.51 -16.26
N VAL A 56 -14.50 -0.24 -16.26
CA VAL A 56 -14.50 0.61 -17.44
C VAL A 56 -13.24 1.46 -17.39
N GLU A 57 -12.28 1.15 -18.25
CA GLU A 57 -10.99 1.84 -18.35
C GLU A 57 -10.99 2.91 -19.46
N ASN A 58 -10.04 3.85 -19.34
CA ASN A 58 -9.76 4.84 -20.38
C ASN A 58 -8.55 4.36 -21.18
N ARG A 59 -8.77 3.95 -22.44
CA ARG A 59 -7.68 3.56 -23.32
C ARG A 59 -6.84 4.78 -23.69
N TYR A 60 -5.56 4.54 -23.94
CA TYR A 60 -4.63 5.59 -24.31
C TYR A 60 -5.05 6.34 -25.59
N VAL A 61 -5.69 5.64 -26.52
CA VAL A 61 -6.25 6.18 -27.76
C VAL A 61 -7.58 6.96 -27.57
N GLY A 62 -7.96 7.30 -26.33
CA GLY A 62 -9.02 8.26 -26.00
C GLY A 62 -10.42 7.68 -25.75
N MET A 63 -10.65 6.41 -26.05
CA MET A 63 -11.96 5.76 -25.86
C MET A 63 -12.06 4.98 -24.53
N LYS A 64 -13.29 4.81 -24.04
CA LYS A 64 -13.56 3.91 -22.91
C LYS A 64 -13.72 2.46 -23.39
N SER A 65 -13.35 1.51 -22.55
CA SER A 65 -13.56 0.07 -22.79
C SER A 65 -13.92 -0.63 -21.49
N ARG A 66 -14.88 -1.55 -21.52
CA ARG A 66 -15.15 -2.43 -20.39
C ARG A 66 -14.30 -3.69 -20.51
N GLY A 67 -13.57 -4.03 -19.46
CA GLY A 67 -12.75 -5.23 -19.38
C GLY A 67 -13.05 -6.02 -18.11
N CYS A 68 -13.10 -7.35 -18.26
CA CYS A 68 -13.15 -8.29 -17.15
C CYS A 68 -11.79 -8.98 -17.04
N TYR A 69 -11.19 -8.94 -15.85
CA TYR A 69 -9.85 -9.48 -15.61
C TYR A 69 -9.86 -10.45 -14.43
N GLU A 70 -8.93 -11.40 -14.47
CA GLU A 70 -8.67 -12.33 -13.39
C GLU A 70 -7.16 -12.33 -13.08
N THR A 71 -6.78 -11.75 -11.93
CA THR A 71 -5.37 -11.62 -11.51
C THR A 71 -5.15 -12.16 -10.09
N PRO A 72 -5.45 -13.44 -9.81
CA PRO A 72 -5.40 -14.00 -8.46
C PRO A 72 -4.04 -13.80 -7.79
N GLY A 73 -2.95 -14.19 -8.46
CA GLY A 73 -1.61 -14.08 -7.90
C GLY A 73 -1.14 -12.64 -7.74
N GLY A 74 -1.42 -11.78 -8.73
CA GLY A 74 -1.11 -10.35 -8.64
C GLY A 74 -1.88 -9.63 -7.52
N THR A 75 -3.14 -9.99 -7.31
CA THR A 75 -3.99 -9.44 -6.24
C THR A 75 -3.45 -9.83 -4.86
N ILE A 76 -3.06 -11.09 -4.68
CA ILE A 76 -2.44 -11.56 -3.44
C ILE A 76 -1.11 -10.86 -3.21
N LEU A 77 -0.24 -10.85 -4.22
CA LEU A 77 1.11 -10.28 -4.14
C LEU A 77 1.06 -8.79 -3.81
N LEU A 78 0.21 -8.01 -4.48
CA LEU A 78 0.07 -6.57 -4.20
C LEU A 78 -0.39 -6.31 -2.77
N LYS A 79 -1.36 -7.09 -2.27
CA LYS A 79 -1.88 -6.94 -0.91
C LYS A 79 -0.82 -7.29 0.14
N ALA A 80 -0.05 -8.36 -0.10
CA ALA A 80 1.04 -8.80 0.76
C ALA A 80 2.22 -7.83 0.74
N HIS A 81 2.63 -7.37 -0.44
CA HIS A 81 3.71 -6.40 -0.61
C HIS A 81 3.42 -5.09 0.14
N ARG A 82 2.22 -4.52 -0.01
CA ARG A 82 1.80 -3.36 0.80
C ARG A 82 1.75 -3.67 2.30
N GLY A 83 1.52 -4.94 2.66
CA GLY A 83 1.60 -5.43 4.03
C GLY A 83 3.02 -5.29 4.57
N ILE A 84 4.04 -5.84 3.90
CA ILE A 84 5.42 -5.76 4.40
C ILE A 84 5.93 -4.31 4.40
N GLU A 85 5.61 -3.53 3.37
CA GLU A 85 5.96 -2.10 3.32
C GLU A 85 5.41 -1.30 4.52
N SER A 86 4.26 -1.70 5.07
CA SER A 86 3.65 -1.00 6.21
C SER A 86 4.44 -1.06 7.51
N VAL A 87 5.40 -1.99 7.62
CA VAL A 87 6.32 -2.06 8.76
C VAL A 87 7.75 -1.67 8.38
N CYS A 88 8.12 -1.66 7.10
CA CYS A 88 9.51 -1.42 6.67
C CYS A 88 9.78 -0.02 6.10
N LEU A 89 8.75 0.70 5.64
CA LEU A 89 8.94 2.03 5.05
C LEU A 89 8.67 3.14 6.05
N ASP A 90 9.56 4.14 6.05
CA ASP A 90 9.29 5.43 6.68
C ASP A 90 7.99 6.04 6.14
N ARG A 91 7.30 6.83 6.99
CA ARG A 91 6.02 7.44 6.69
C ARG A 91 6.06 8.30 5.41
N GLU A 92 7.02 9.20 5.30
CA GLU A 92 7.09 10.14 4.17
C GLU A 92 7.57 9.44 2.89
N VAL A 93 8.45 8.44 3.02
CA VAL A 93 8.83 7.56 1.90
C VAL A 93 7.62 6.79 1.37
N ALA A 94 6.79 6.24 2.25
CA ALA A 94 5.56 5.54 1.87
C ALA A 94 4.54 6.48 1.21
N HIS A 95 4.41 7.73 1.69
CA HIS A 95 3.56 8.74 1.05
C HIS A 95 4.06 9.09 -0.35
N LEU A 96 5.34 9.41 -0.50
CA LEU A 96 5.95 9.73 -1.79
C LEU A 96 5.78 8.58 -2.80
N LYS A 97 5.98 7.34 -2.37
CA LYS A 97 5.76 6.17 -3.22
C LYS A 97 4.30 6.04 -3.66
N ASN A 98 3.33 6.30 -2.78
CA ASN A 98 1.91 6.26 -3.13
C ASN A 98 1.53 7.36 -4.14
N ASP A 99 2.13 8.54 -4.05
CA ASP A 99 1.88 9.64 -5.00
C ASP A 99 2.40 9.32 -6.41
N LEU A 100 3.55 8.63 -6.49
CA LEU A 100 4.21 8.32 -7.76
C LEU A 100 3.74 7.01 -8.41
N MET A 101 3.19 6.08 -7.62
CA MET A 101 2.71 4.78 -8.11
C MET A 101 1.67 4.90 -9.25
N PRO A 102 0.65 5.78 -9.19
CA PRO A 102 -0.27 5.99 -10.32
C PRO A 102 0.44 6.49 -11.59
N ARG A 103 1.45 7.35 -11.44
CA ARG A 103 2.23 7.83 -12.59
C ARG A 103 3.02 6.68 -13.22
N TYR A 104 3.68 5.85 -12.41
CA TYR A 104 4.38 4.65 -12.89
C TYR A 104 3.42 3.72 -13.65
N ALA A 105 2.26 3.43 -13.06
CA ALA A 105 1.23 2.59 -13.69
C ALA A 105 0.73 3.18 -15.03
N SER A 106 0.53 4.50 -15.11
CA SER A 106 0.09 5.15 -16.34
C SER A 106 1.11 5.05 -17.48
N LEU A 107 2.41 5.15 -17.17
CA LEU A 107 3.47 5.00 -18.16
C LEU A 107 3.50 3.57 -18.73
N VAL A 108 3.37 2.55 -17.86
CA VAL A 108 3.29 1.15 -18.28
C VAL A 108 2.04 0.91 -19.15
N TYR A 109 0.88 1.42 -18.72
CA TYR A 109 -0.37 1.30 -19.47
C TYR A 109 -0.29 1.91 -20.87
N SER A 110 0.34 3.08 -21.00
CA SER A 110 0.56 3.76 -22.28
C SER A 110 1.66 3.14 -23.15
N GLY A 111 2.28 2.04 -22.73
CA GLY A 111 3.35 1.36 -23.48
C GLY A 111 4.73 1.99 -23.33
N TYR A 112 4.90 2.96 -22.43
CA TYR A 112 6.17 3.67 -22.21
C TYR A 112 7.13 2.89 -21.30
N TRP A 113 7.23 1.58 -21.50
CA TRP A 113 8.11 0.72 -20.71
C TRP A 113 9.58 1.13 -20.82
N TRP A 114 10.10 1.53 -21.98
CA TRP A 114 11.52 1.93 -22.10
C TRP A 114 11.80 3.43 -21.95
N SER A 115 10.78 4.23 -21.62
CA SER A 115 10.88 5.69 -21.50
C SER A 115 11.84 6.14 -20.39
N PRO A 116 12.51 7.29 -20.56
CA PRO A 116 13.44 7.82 -19.56
C PRO A 116 12.76 8.15 -18.22
N GLU A 117 11.54 8.69 -18.24
CA GLU A 117 10.77 9.01 -17.03
C GLU A 117 10.38 7.75 -16.24
N ARG A 118 10.07 6.63 -16.90
CA ARG A 118 9.82 5.36 -16.20
C ARG A 118 11.11 4.80 -15.61
N ARG A 119 12.25 4.92 -16.31
CA ARG A 119 13.58 4.56 -15.74
C ARG A 119 13.92 5.37 -14.51
N ALA A 120 13.67 6.67 -14.53
CA ALA A 120 13.88 7.54 -13.36
C ALA A 120 13.02 7.10 -12.16
N LEU A 121 11.73 6.81 -12.39
CA LEU A 121 10.86 6.30 -11.32
C LEU A 121 11.30 4.91 -10.83
N GLN A 122 11.82 4.04 -11.69
CA GLN A 122 12.32 2.72 -11.28
C GLN A 122 13.46 2.84 -10.26
N VAL A 123 14.39 3.78 -10.44
CA VAL A 123 15.49 3.99 -9.48
C VAL A 123 14.96 4.33 -8.10
N LEU A 124 13.93 5.19 -8.02
CA LEU A 124 13.27 5.48 -6.75
C LEU A 124 12.63 4.21 -6.16
N ILE A 125 11.86 3.47 -6.96
CA ILE A 125 11.22 2.24 -6.48
C ILE A 125 12.27 1.25 -5.96
N ASP A 126 13.28 0.92 -6.75
CA ASP A 126 14.37 0.00 -6.36
C ASP A 126 15.05 0.44 -5.06
N HIS A 127 15.30 1.73 -4.89
CA HIS A 127 15.87 2.28 -3.66
C HIS A 127 14.95 2.05 -2.46
N THR A 128 13.65 2.35 -2.59
CA THR A 128 12.69 2.14 -1.48
C THR A 128 12.54 0.67 -1.10
N GLN A 129 12.80 -0.27 -2.01
CA GLN A 129 12.60 -1.69 -1.75
C GLN A 129 13.75 -2.34 -0.97
N GLN A 130 14.90 -1.68 -0.82
CA GLN A 130 16.09 -2.25 -0.17
C GLN A 130 15.82 -2.71 1.28
N CYS A 131 14.97 -1.99 2.02
CA CYS A 131 14.58 -2.33 3.40
C CYS A 131 13.31 -3.21 3.49
N VAL A 132 12.70 -3.58 2.37
CA VAL A 132 11.46 -4.37 2.36
C VAL A 132 11.79 -5.86 2.47
N ASN A 133 12.16 -6.27 3.68
CA ASN A 133 12.52 -7.64 4.04
C ASN A 133 11.64 -8.15 5.17
N GLY A 134 11.21 -9.40 5.13
CA GLY A 134 10.41 -10.01 6.19
C GLY A 134 9.33 -10.92 5.64
N TRP A 135 8.22 -11.06 6.36
CA TRP A 135 7.12 -11.92 5.92
C TRP A 135 5.75 -11.32 6.21
N VAL A 136 4.76 -11.76 5.44
CA VAL A 136 3.36 -11.36 5.57
C VAL A 136 2.47 -12.59 5.50
N ARG A 137 1.58 -12.75 6.48
CA ARG A 137 0.51 -13.75 6.43
C ARG A 137 -0.75 -13.14 5.87
N VAL A 138 -1.27 -13.74 4.81
CA VAL A 138 -2.57 -13.39 4.21
C VAL A 138 -3.58 -14.51 4.41
N LYS A 139 -4.84 -14.14 4.59
CA LYS A 139 -6.01 -15.01 4.59
C LYS A 139 -6.76 -14.86 3.28
N LEU A 140 -6.97 -15.96 2.59
CA LEU A 140 -7.79 -16.06 1.39
C LEU A 140 -9.15 -16.64 1.75
N TYR A 141 -10.21 -15.97 1.33
CA TYR A 141 -11.57 -16.44 1.58
C TYR A 141 -12.57 -15.85 0.59
N LYS A 142 -13.21 -16.72 -0.21
CA LYS A 142 -14.35 -16.38 -1.08
C LYS A 142 -14.20 -15.04 -1.80
N GLY A 143 -13.15 -14.92 -2.60
CA GLY A 143 -12.81 -13.76 -3.42
C GLY A 143 -11.93 -12.72 -2.74
N SER A 144 -11.77 -12.80 -1.42
CA SER A 144 -11.08 -11.80 -0.62
C SER A 144 -9.65 -12.20 -0.24
N VAL A 145 -8.78 -11.19 -0.12
CA VAL A 145 -7.43 -11.29 0.45
C VAL A 145 -7.31 -10.31 1.61
N THR A 146 -7.01 -10.82 2.80
CA THR A 146 -6.83 -10.00 4.02
C THR A 146 -5.46 -10.24 4.60
N VAL A 147 -4.69 -9.18 4.87
CA VAL A 147 -3.45 -9.30 5.65
C VAL A 147 -3.82 -9.53 7.11
N VAL A 148 -3.34 -10.61 7.72
CA VAL A 148 -3.65 -10.96 9.11
C VAL A 148 -2.46 -10.84 10.05
N SER A 149 -1.24 -10.93 9.53
CA SER A 149 -0.01 -10.68 10.29
C SER A 149 1.11 -10.27 9.34
N ARG A 150 2.11 -9.59 9.89
CA ARG A 150 3.35 -9.20 9.18
C ARG A 150 4.43 -8.95 10.21
N ASP A 151 5.67 -9.19 9.84
CA ASP A 151 6.81 -8.94 10.71
C ASP A 151 8.09 -8.80 9.89
N SER A 152 9.03 -8.03 10.41
CA SER A 152 10.38 -7.89 9.89
C SER A 152 11.37 -7.83 11.05
N LYS A 153 12.25 -8.83 11.11
CA LYS A 153 13.27 -8.89 12.17
C LYS A 153 14.40 -7.87 11.98
N THR A 154 14.61 -7.41 10.76
CA THR A 154 15.78 -6.60 10.38
C THR A 154 15.41 -5.16 10.06
N ASP A 155 14.20 -4.92 9.57
CA ASP A 155 13.82 -3.64 8.99
C ASP A 155 12.47 -3.13 9.52
N SER A 156 11.92 -3.72 10.60
CA SER A 156 10.69 -3.19 11.20
C SER A 156 10.95 -1.83 11.85
N LEU A 157 10.17 -0.83 11.44
CA LEU A 157 10.04 0.48 12.06
C LEU A 157 8.88 0.52 13.07
N PHE A 158 8.13 -0.58 13.21
CA PHE A 158 7.17 -0.72 14.29
C PHE A 158 7.89 -1.06 15.59
N ASP A 159 7.78 -0.18 16.57
CA ASP A 159 8.32 -0.36 17.92
C ASP A 159 7.16 -0.47 18.93
N PRO A 160 6.93 -1.64 19.54
CA PRO A 160 5.86 -1.83 20.50
C PRO A 160 6.09 -1.05 21.81
N THR A 161 7.33 -0.68 22.13
CA THR A 161 7.65 0.08 23.35
C THR A 161 7.21 1.54 23.24
N ILE A 162 7.27 2.12 22.02
CA ILE A 162 6.80 3.49 21.75
C ILE A 162 5.28 3.51 21.52
N ALA A 163 4.72 2.45 20.92
CA ALA A 163 3.31 2.39 20.54
C ALA A 163 2.36 1.94 21.68
N THR A 164 2.90 1.48 22.81
CA THR A 164 2.11 0.96 23.92
C THR A 164 1.35 2.06 24.67
N PHE A 165 0.22 1.68 25.27
CA PHE A 165 -0.49 2.48 26.27
C PHE A 165 -0.18 2.04 27.71
N GLU A 166 0.65 1.01 27.87
CA GLU A 166 1.18 0.57 29.15
C GLU A 166 2.37 1.46 29.58
N ASP A 167 3.02 1.14 30.70
CA ASP A 167 4.22 1.88 31.12
C ASP A 167 5.33 1.70 30.05
N ASP A 168 5.60 2.78 29.33
CA ASP A 168 6.60 2.87 28.26
C ASP A 168 8.00 3.19 28.79
N ALA A 169 8.17 3.29 30.11
CA ALA A 169 9.39 3.72 30.79
C ALA A 169 9.95 5.07 30.26
N GLY A 170 9.08 5.93 29.72
CA GLY A 170 9.45 7.22 29.14
C GLY A 170 9.96 7.14 27.70
N ALA A 171 9.64 6.08 26.95
CA ALA A 171 9.98 5.96 25.53
C ALA A 171 9.34 7.07 24.67
N TYR A 172 8.19 7.62 25.06
CA TYR A 172 7.54 8.74 24.38
C TYR A 172 7.06 9.85 25.34
N ASP A 173 7.67 11.04 25.26
CA ASP A 173 7.19 12.20 26.03
C ASP A 173 5.93 12.81 25.39
N GLN A 174 4.77 12.49 25.98
CA GLN A 174 3.48 13.00 25.54
C GLN A 174 3.35 14.53 25.60
N LYS A 175 4.18 15.23 26.38
CA LYS A 175 4.14 16.70 26.47
C LYS A 175 4.57 17.37 25.18
N ASP A 176 5.46 16.73 24.42
CA ASP A 176 5.96 17.25 23.13
C ASP A 176 4.83 17.38 22.09
N ALA A 177 3.79 16.55 22.19
CA ALA A 177 2.63 16.62 21.32
C ALA A 177 1.92 17.99 21.38
N GLY A 178 1.91 18.64 22.55
CA GLY A 178 1.29 19.96 22.71
C GLY A 178 1.97 21.06 21.88
N GLY A 179 3.32 21.03 21.83
CA GLY A 179 4.10 21.94 20.98
C GLY A 179 3.91 21.63 19.51
N PHE A 180 3.99 20.35 19.15
CA PHE A 180 3.79 19.87 17.77
C PHE A 180 2.44 20.29 17.20
N ILE A 181 1.35 20.07 17.93
CA ILE A 181 -0.02 20.42 17.48
C ILE A 181 -0.12 21.93 17.20
N LYS A 182 0.42 22.77 18.09
CA LYS A 182 0.38 24.23 17.94
C LYS A 182 1.15 24.69 16.70
N LEU A 183 2.32 24.11 16.45
CA LEU A 183 3.15 24.45 15.28
C LEU A 183 2.54 23.94 13.97
N ASN A 184 2.08 22.69 13.93
CA ASN A 184 1.43 22.11 12.75
C ASN A 184 0.14 22.89 12.37
N ALA A 185 -0.61 23.35 13.37
CA ALA A 185 -1.82 24.14 13.16
C ALA A 185 -1.58 25.62 12.83
N LEU A 186 -0.34 26.12 12.92
CA LEU A 186 -0.03 27.54 12.83
C LEU A 186 -0.54 28.17 11.54
N ARG A 187 -0.27 27.54 10.39
CA ARG A 187 -0.72 28.05 9.08
C ARG A 187 -2.25 28.12 8.95
N MET A 188 -2.96 27.18 9.57
CA MET A 188 -4.43 27.13 9.54
C MET A 188 -5.03 28.23 10.42
N ARG A 189 -4.45 28.47 11.61
CA ARG A 189 -4.85 29.56 12.51
C ARG A 189 -4.66 30.94 11.87
N ILE A 190 -3.54 31.15 11.16
CA ILE A 190 -3.28 32.40 10.45
C ILE A 190 -4.34 32.63 9.35
N ALA A 191 -4.63 31.61 8.55
CA ALA A 191 -5.64 31.70 7.48
C ALA A 191 -7.03 32.06 8.04
N GLU A 192 -7.45 31.40 9.13
CA GLU A 192 -8.74 31.67 9.75
C GLU A 192 -8.83 33.09 10.35
N ASN A 193 -7.77 33.55 11.04
CA ASN A 193 -7.71 34.91 11.55
C ASN A 193 -7.85 35.95 10.43
N ALA A 194 -7.21 35.71 9.27
CA ALA A 194 -7.33 36.59 8.11
C ALA A 194 -8.76 36.58 7.53
N ARG A 195 -9.41 35.41 7.47
CA ARG A 195 -10.80 35.27 7.03
C ARG A 195 -11.75 36.07 7.93
N LEU A 196 -11.63 35.93 9.25
CA LEU A 196 -12.45 36.66 10.23
C LEU A 196 -12.27 38.17 10.13
N LYS A 197 -11.03 38.66 9.95
CA LYS A 197 -10.75 40.09 9.74
C LYS A 197 -11.44 40.63 8.48
N ARG A 198 -11.39 39.88 7.36
CA ARG A 198 -12.06 40.27 6.10
C ARG A 198 -13.58 40.28 6.26
N ALA A 199 -14.15 39.28 6.93
CA ALA A 199 -15.59 39.22 7.19
C ALA A 199 -16.05 40.41 8.06
N ALA A 200 -15.32 40.75 9.11
CA ALA A 200 -15.61 41.90 9.95
C ALA A 200 -15.52 43.24 9.18
N ALA A 201 -14.51 43.38 8.30
CA ALA A 201 -14.38 44.57 7.45
C ALA A 201 -15.52 44.70 6.43
N SER A 202 -15.98 43.58 5.85
CA SER A 202 -17.11 43.57 4.92
C SER A 202 -18.44 43.91 5.63
N ALA A 203 -18.66 43.38 6.84
CA ALA A 203 -19.86 43.70 7.64
C ALA A 203 -19.92 45.18 8.01
N LYS A 204 -18.78 45.83 8.28
CA LYS A 204 -18.70 47.27 8.56
C LYS A 204 -18.99 48.16 7.33
N ARG A 205 -18.78 47.67 6.11
CA ARG A 205 -19.08 48.42 4.86
C ARG A 205 -20.53 48.33 4.41
N LYS A 206 -21.30 47.38 4.96
CA LYS A 206 -22.73 47.18 4.66
C LYS A 206 -23.68 47.85 5.66
N LYS A 207 -23.14 48.42 6.74
CA LYS A 207 -23.85 49.31 7.66
C LYS A 207 -23.50 50.74 7.30
#